data_AF-A0A351HVZ0-F1
#
_entry.id   AF-A0A351HVZ0-F1
#
_cell.length_a   1.000
_cell.length_b   1.000
_cell.length_c   1.000
_cell.angle_alpha   90.00
_cell.angle_beta   90.00
_cell.angle_gamma   90.00
#
_symmetry.space_group_name_H-M   'P 1'
#
loop_
_entity.id
_entity.type
_entity.pdbx_description
1 polymer ?
#
loop_
_entity_poly.entity_id
_entity_poly.type
_entity_poly.pdbx_seq_one_letter_code
_entity_poly.pdbx_strand_id
1 'polypeptide(L)'
;PALAGFKVSLFLSGFAMIVVIIGSFFKRRFFCNICPLGYLIGLGHRISLFRIKKDCQACTECGACYEACPMGIKTIYTEREKRDVTTADCIMCGECIDKCPENKALAMSFGGLRFYKASRKTFMSGHKKNEKRLKRLIRKREKNESN
;
A
#
# COMPACT_ATOMS: atom_id res chain seq x y z
N PRO A 1 -18.08 -43.87 -25.56
CA PRO A 1 -18.61 -42.61 -24.99
C PRO A 1 -17.98 -42.14 -23.65
N ALA A 2 -17.32 -42.99 -22.85
CA ALA A 2 -16.70 -42.57 -21.57
C ALA A 2 -15.31 -41.88 -21.69
N LEU A 3 -14.57 -42.12 -22.77
CA LEU A 3 -13.19 -41.63 -22.93
C LEU A 3 -13.08 -40.17 -23.42
N ALA A 4 -14.17 -39.61 -23.96
CA ALA A 4 -14.21 -38.22 -24.43
C ALA A 4 -14.31 -37.22 -23.26
N GLY A 5 -15.01 -37.58 -22.17
CA GLY A 5 -15.15 -36.74 -20.99
C GLY A 5 -13.84 -36.53 -20.22
N PHE A 6 -12.96 -37.55 -20.19
CA PHE A 6 -11.68 -37.45 -19.48
C PHE A 6 -10.69 -36.51 -20.18
N LYS A 7 -10.66 -36.52 -21.52
CA LYS A 7 -9.82 -35.60 -22.31
C LYS A 7 -10.29 -34.14 -22.18
N VAL A 8 -11.60 -33.89 -22.26
CA VAL A 8 -12.16 -32.54 -22.10
C VAL A 8 -11.89 -31.99 -20.70
N SER A 9 -11.99 -32.81 -19.66
CA SER A 9 -11.71 -32.41 -18.28
C SER A 9 -10.21 -32.08 -18.05
N LEU A 10 -9.29 -32.82 -18.67
CA LEU A 10 -7.85 -32.54 -18.62
C LEU A 10 -7.46 -31.24 -19.35
N PHE A 11 -8.04 -30.98 -20.53
CA PHE A 11 -7.79 -29.72 -21.25
C PHE A 11 -8.39 -28.52 -20.53
N LEU A 12 -9.59 -28.65 -19.95
CA LEU A 12 -10.26 -27.57 -19.23
C LEU A 12 -9.55 -27.22 -17.92
N SER A 13 -9.11 -28.24 -17.16
CA SER A 13 -8.33 -28.04 -15.94
C SER A 13 -6.93 -27.47 -16.22
N GLY A 14 -6.25 -27.92 -17.28
CA GLY A 14 -4.97 -27.37 -17.72
C GLY A 14 -5.06 -25.92 -18.17
N PHE A 15 -6.09 -25.58 -18.95
CA PHE A 15 -6.34 -24.20 -19.38
C PHE A 15 -6.68 -23.28 -18.18
N ALA A 16 -7.50 -23.76 -17.24
CA ALA A 16 -7.80 -23.03 -16.01
C ALA A 16 -6.53 -22.79 -15.16
N MET A 17 -5.64 -23.78 -15.05
CA MET A 17 -4.36 -23.64 -14.33
C MET A 17 -3.46 -22.57 -14.98
N ILE A 18 -3.37 -22.57 -16.32
CA ILE A 18 -2.56 -21.60 -17.07
C ILE A 18 -3.14 -20.19 -16.95
N VAL A 19 -4.46 -20.02 -17.05
CA VAL A 19 -5.14 -18.73 -16.86
C VAL A 19 -4.97 -18.21 -15.43
N VAL A 20 -5.01 -19.09 -14.42
CA VAL A 20 -4.75 -18.72 -13.02
C VAL A 20 -3.29 -18.31 -12.81
N ILE A 21 -2.33 -19.01 -13.40
CA ILE A 21 -0.90 -18.66 -13.28
C ILE A 21 -0.60 -17.32 -13.97
N ILE A 22 -1.14 -17.11 -15.18
CA ILE A 22 -0.98 -15.85 -15.92
C ILE A 22 -1.71 -14.69 -15.20
N GLY A 23 -2.90 -14.94 -14.66
CA GLY A 23 -3.65 -13.98 -13.84
C GLY A 23 -2.95 -13.62 -12.52
N SER A 24 -2.25 -14.58 -11.93
CA SER A 24 -1.43 -14.39 -10.71
C SER A 24 -0.29 -13.40 -10.94
N PHE A 25 0.22 -13.32 -12.17
CA PHE A 25 1.25 -12.35 -12.56
C PHE A 25 0.70 -10.93 -12.72
N PHE A 26 -0.55 -10.76 -13.18
CA PHE A 26 -1.11 -9.43 -13.44
C PHE A 26 -1.60 -8.70 -12.19
N LYS A 27 -2.07 -9.40 -11.15
CA LYS A 27 -2.48 -8.76 -9.88
C LYS A 27 -2.34 -9.67 -8.66
N ARG A 28 -1.17 -9.63 -8.02
CA ARG A 28 -0.87 -10.28 -6.71
C ARG A 28 -1.87 -10.02 -5.57
N ARG A 29 -2.81 -9.08 -5.71
CA ARG A 29 -3.73 -8.65 -4.62
C ARG A 29 -5.21 -8.95 -4.86
N PHE A 30 -5.65 -9.20 -6.10
CA PHE A 30 -7.08 -9.42 -6.38
C PHE A 30 -7.54 -10.82 -5.98
N PHE A 31 -6.70 -11.83 -6.22
CA PHE A 31 -6.96 -13.19 -5.75
C PHE A 31 -6.88 -13.33 -4.22
N CYS A 32 -6.11 -12.48 -3.53
CA CYS A 32 -6.11 -12.45 -2.06
C CYS A 32 -7.46 -12.01 -1.47
N ASN A 33 -8.27 -11.19 -2.16
CA ASN A 33 -9.61 -10.84 -1.68
C ASN A 33 -10.64 -11.98 -1.86
N ILE A 34 -10.38 -12.93 -2.76
CA ILE A 34 -11.25 -14.08 -3.06
C ILE A 34 -10.82 -15.33 -2.25
N CYS A 35 -9.61 -15.32 -1.67
CA CYS A 35 -9.15 -16.40 -0.81
C CYS A 35 -9.90 -16.37 0.54
N PRO A 36 -10.44 -17.49 1.04
CA PRO A 36 -11.13 -17.57 2.33
C PRO A 36 -10.26 -17.08 3.50
N LEU A 37 -8.93 -17.20 3.39
CA LEU A 37 -7.98 -16.63 4.35
C LEU A 37 -7.95 -15.09 4.30
N GLY A 38 -8.02 -14.50 3.10
CA GLY A 38 -8.06 -13.04 2.92
C GLY A 38 -9.37 -12.42 3.37
N TYR A 39 -10.49 -13.14 3.27
CA TYR A 39 -11.75 -12.74 3.88
C TYR A 39 -11.67 -12.71 5.41
N LEU A 40 -11.03 -13.70 6.05
CA LEU A 40 -10.80 -13.67 7.50
C LEU A 40 -9.91 -12.50 7.94
N ILE A 41 -8.83 -12.21 7.20
CA ILE A 41 -7.93 -11.07 7.49
C ILE A 41 -8.65 -9.73 7.23
N GLY A 42 -9.45 -9.64 6.16
CA GLY A 42 -10.28 -8.48 5.84
C GLY A 42 -11.41 -8.25 6.86
N LEU A 43 -11.93 -9.31 7.49
CA LEU A 43 -12.90 -9.21 8.58
C LEU A 43 -12.25 -8.77 9.89
N GLY A 44 -11.01 -9.22 10.17
CA GLY A 44 -10.17 -8.65 11.24
C GLY A 44 -9.88 -7.16 11.02
N HIS A 45 -9.76 -6.74 9.77
CA HIS A 45 -9.64 -5.34 9.38
C HIS A 45 -10.96 -4.53 9.48
N ARG A 46 -12.13 -5.18 9.58
CA ARG A 46 -13.40 -4.50 9.91
C ARG A 46 -13.59 -4.26 11.41
N ILE A 47 -12.86 -4.97 12.27
CA ILE A 47 -12.69 -4.66 13.71
C ILE A 47 -11.61 -3.57 13.89
N SER A 48 -11.35 -2.77 12.84
CA SER A 48 -10.34 -1.72 12.83
C SER A 48 -10.65 -0.62 13.83
N LEU A 49 -10.08 -0.80 15.02
CA LEU A 49 -9.69 0.22 15.97
C LEU A 49 -8.71 1.24 15.36
N PHE A 50 -8.25 1.03 14.12
CA PHE A 50 -7.28 1.85 13.42
C PHE A 50 -7.93 2.86 12.47
N ARG A 51 -7.91 4.12 12.86
CA ARG A 51 -8.43 5.24 12.06
C ARG A 51 -7.31 6.17 11.66
N ILE A 52 -7.27 6.56 10.40
CA ILE A 52 -6.40 7.62 9.90
C ILE A 52 -7.16 8.93 10.06
N LYS A 53 -6.67 9.75 10.97
CA LYS A 53 -7.17 11.09 11.25
C LYS A 53 -6.37 12.12 10.47
N LYS A 54 -7.07 12.96 9.73
CA LYS A 54 -6.52 14.11 9.02
C LYS A 54 -6.85 15.38 9.79
N ASP A 55 -5.85 16.23 9.92
CA ASP A 55 -6.01 17.59 10.41
C ASP A 55 -5.98 18.55 9.22
N CYS A 56 -7.15 19.09 8.89
CA CYS A 56 -7.36 19.91 7.70
C CYS A 56 -6.70 21.28 7.82
N GLN A 57 -6.44 21.77 9.04
CA GLN A 57 -5.74 23.04 9.24
C GLN A 57 -4.24 22.92 8.97
N ALA A 58 -3.66 21.75 9.26
CA ALA A 58 -2.24 21.49 9.04
C ALA A 58 -1.92 20.96 7.64
N CYS A 59 -2.93 20.57 6.84
CA CYS A 59 -2.73 20.00 5.52
C CYS A 59 -2.65 21.06 4.42
N THR A 60 -1.54 21.10 3.69
CA THR A 60 -1.28 22.05 2.59
C THR A 60 -1.58 21.50 1.19
N GLU A 61 -2.17 20.31 1.07
CA GLU A 61 -2.46 19.67 -0.23
C GLU A 61 -1.24 19.47 -1.14
N CYS A 62 -0.09 19.14 -0.56
CA CYS A 62 1.12 18.83 -1.33
C CYS A 62 1.04 17.54 -2.19
N GLY A 63 0.00 16.71 -2.05
CA GLY A 63 -0.18 15.48 -2.84
C GLY A 63 0.75 14.31 -2.46
N ALA A 64 1.78 14.51 -1.64
CA ALA A 64 2.77 13.49 -1.28
C ALA A 64 2.16 12.22 -0.66
N CYS A 65 1.03 12.35 0.06
CA CYS A 65 0.33 11.21 0.65
C CYS A 65 -0.33 10.29 -0.39
N TYR A 66 -0.75 10.84 -1.53
CA TYR A 66 -1.37 10.07 -2.62
C TYR A 66 -0.32 9.29 -3.41
N GLU A 67 0.80 9.93 -3.78
CA GLU A 67 1.91 9.28 -4.49
C GLU A 67 2.56 8.16 -3.65
N ALA A 68 2.62 8.35 -2.34
CA ALA A 68 3.14 7.35 -1.41
C ALA A 68 2.19 6.17 -1.19
N CYS A 69 0.91 6.29 -1.52
CA CYS A 69 -0.08 5.28 -1.20
C CYS A 69 0.02 4.09 -2.17
N PRO A 70 0.39 2.88 -1.70
CA PRO A 70 0.44 1.70 -2.59
C PRO A 70 -0.93 1.28 -3.12
N MET A 71 -2.01 1.72 -2.45
CA MET A 71 -3.39 1.46 -2.84
C MET A 71 -3.99 2.58 -3.71
N GLY A 72 -3.28 3.69 -3.92
CA GLY A 72 -3.77 4.81 -4.73
C GLY A 72 -5.04 5.46 -4.19
N ILE A 73 -5.19 5.57 -2.86
CA ILE A 73 -6.40 6.08 -2.23
C ILE A 73 -6.43 7.62 -2.35
N LYS A 74 -7.24 8.13 -3.29
CA LYS A 74 -7.36 9.57 -3.58
C LYS A 74 -8.05 10.37 -2.46
N THR A 75 -8.89 9.73 -1.64
CA THR A 75 -9.63 10.39 -0.56
C THR A 75 -8.70 10.96 0.52
N ILE A 76 -7.53 10.36 0.76
CA ILE A 76 -6.54 10.87 1.74
C ILE A 76 -6.08 12.30 1.36
N TYR A 77 -5.91 12.54 0.06
CA TYR A 77 -5.49 13.84 -0.47
C TYR A 77 -6.67 14.82 -0.56
N THR A 78 -7.76 14.40 -1.21
CA THR A 78 -8.88 15.27 -1.59
C THR A 78 -9.85 15.62 -0.47
N GLU A 79 -10.02 14.76 0.54
CA GLU A 79 -11.03 14.99 1.58
C GLU A 79 -10.55 16.07 2.58
N ARG A 80 -11.31 17.15 2.74
CA ARG A 80 -11.00 18.29 3.64
C ARG A 80 -11.98 18.48 4.79
N GLU A 81 -13.14 17.83 4.74
CA GLU A 81 -14.18 18.04 5.76
C GLU A 81 -14.16 16.92 6.80
N LYS A 82 -13.88 15.69 6.36
CA LYS A 82 -13.88 14.54 7.25
C LYS A 82 -12.54 14.41 7.95
N ARG A 83 -12.61 14.34 9.28
CA ARG A 83 -11.45 14.01 10.12
C ARG A 83 -10.98 12.59 9.88
N ASP A 84 -11.88 11.66 9.58
CA ASP A 84 -11.52 10.26 9.30
C ASP A 84 -11.49 10.02 7.78
N VAL A 85 -10.31 9.67 7.27
CA VAL A 85 -10.07 9.42 5.83
C VAL A 85 -9.86 7.93 5.52
N THR A 86 -10.14 7.04 6.48
CA THR A 86 -9.99 5.59 6.33
C THR A 86 -11.06 5.02 5.40
N THR A 87 -10.63 4.46 4.29
CA THR A 87 -11.44 3.67 3.35
C THR A 87 -11.26 2.16 3.58
N ALA A 88 -12.20 1.36 3.05
CA ALA A 88 -12.17 -0.10 3.15
C ALA A 88 -10.93 -0.72 2.47
N ASP A 89 -10.40 -0.06 1.44
CA ASP A 89 -9.19 -0.48 0.71
C ASP A 89 -7.88 -0.12 1.44
N CYS A 90 -7.96 0.66 2.53
CA CYS A 90 -6.76 1.07 3.25
C CYS A 90 -6.13 -0.13 3.97
N ILE A 91 -4.91 -0.52 3.58
CA ILE A 91 -4.16 -1.60 4.25
C ILE A 91 -3.37 -1.14 5.48
N MET A 92 -3.60 0.11 5.93
CA MET A 92 -2.94 0.69 7.11
C MET A 92 -1.40 0.58 7.14
N CYS A 93 -0.76 0.74 5.98
CA CYS A 93 0.70 0.65 5.88
C CYS A 93 1.46 1.82 6.55
N GLY A 94 0.80 2.96 6.82
CA GLY A 94 1.43 4.12 7.45
C GLY A 94 2.28 5.01 6.53
N GLU A 95 2.54 4.60 5.28
CA GLU A 95 3.44 5.33 4.35
C GLU A 95 2.98 6.78 4.09
N CYS A 96 1.66 7.01 4.04
CA CYS A 96 1.09 8.35 3.88
C CYS A 96 1.45 9.32 5.01
N ILE A 97 1.73 8.82 6.22
CA ILE A 97 2.13 9.61 7.39
C ILE A 97 3.63 9.91 7.35
N ASP A 98 4.45 8.96 6.90
CA ASP A 98 5.91 9.10 6.80
C ASP A 98 6.36 10.07 5.71
N LYS A 99 5.63 10.06 4.59
CA LYS A 99 5.91 10.92 3.44
C LYS A 99 5.27 12.29 3.53
N CYS A 100 4.46 12.55 4.57
CA CYS A 100 3.85 13.85 4.76
C CYS A 100 4.90 14.87 5.26
N PRO A 101 5.13 15.98 4.54
CA PRO A 101 6.07 17.02 4.97
C PRO A 101 5.51 17.89 6.10
N GLU A 102 4.18 17.91 6.24
CA GLU A 102 3.49 18.73 7.23
C GLU A 102 3.44 18.06 8.60
N ASN A 103 3.68 18.86 9.65
CA ASN A 103 3.65 18.36 11.00
C ASN A 103 2.20 18.14 11.45
N LYS A 104 1.91 16.96 12.00
CA LYS A 104 0.63 16.56 12.60
C LYS A 104 -0.57 16.61 11.63
N ALA A 105 -0.36 16.80 10.33
CA ALA A 105 -1.44 16.83 9.34
C ALA A 105 -2.15 15.48 9.18
N LEU A 106 -1.43 14.37 9.38
CA LEU A 106 -1.98 13.02 9.37
C LEU A 106 -1.55 12.29 10.65
N ALA A 107 -2.47 11.51 11.20
CA ALA A 107 -2.22 10.66 12.36
C ALA A 107 -2.95 9.32 12.25
N MET A 108 -2.31 8.24 12.68
CA MET A 108 -2.97 6.95 12.85
C MET A 108 -3.34 6.79 14.33
N SER A 109 -4.61 6.51 14.58
CA SER A 109 -5.15 6.24 15.91
C SER A 109 -5.46 4.76 16.02
N PHE A 110 -5.07 4.12 17.13
CA PHE A 110 -5.48 2.76 17.49
C PHE A 110 -6.26 2.82 18.80
N GLY A 111 -7.53 2.41 18.78
CA GLY A 111 -8.35 2.30 19.99
C GLY A 111 -8.45 3.58 20.82
N GLY A 112 -8.59 4.74 20.14
CA GLY A 112 -8.71 6.05 20.78
C GLY A 112 -7.38 6.77 21.06
N LEU A 113 -6.26 6.06 21.09
CA LEU A 113 -4.92 6.64 21.27
C LEU A 113 -4.28 6.96 19.90
N ARG A 114 -3.65 8.14 19.78
CA ARG A 114 -2.95 8.60 18.55
C ARG A 114 -1.46 8.24 18.66
N PHE A 115 -1.08 7.07 18.15
CA PHE A 115 0.30 6.58 18.27
C PHE A 115 1.23 7.04 17.16
N TYR A 116 0.71 7.27 15.95
CA TYR A 116 1.54 7.63 14.79
C TYR A 116 1.14 9.01 14.27
N LYS A 117 2.09 9.92 14.13
CA LYS A 117 1.84 11.30 13.67
C LYS A 117 2.84 11.68 12.60
N ALA A 118 2.37 12.43 11.60
CA ALA A 118 3.23 13.02 10.60
C ALA A 118 4.17 14.03 11.27
N SER A 119 5.45 13.95 10.95
CA SER A 119 6.42 14.94 11.40
C SER A 119 7.43 15.22 10.31
N ARG A 120 7.72 16.51 10.12
CA ARG A 120 8.77 17.01 9.23
C ARG A 120 10.13 16.37 9.53
N LYS A 121 10.41 16.04 10.80
CA LYS A 121 11.66 15.35 11.16
C LYS A 121 11.76 13.97 10.52
N THR A 122 10.68 13.18 10.57
CA THR A 122 10.60 11.85 9.97
C THR A 122 10.76 11.95 8.46
N PHE A 123 10.03 12.87 7.81
CA PHE A 123 10.15 13.15 6.39
C PHE A 123 11.60 13.47 5.97
N MET A 124 12.25 14.41 6.67
CA MET A 124 13.63 14.81 6.38
C MET A 124 14.63 13.66 6.59
N SER A 125 14.43 12.83 7.60
CA SER A 125 15.28 11.67 7.85
C SER A 125 15.22 10.66 6.69
N GLY A 126 14.03 10.47 6.11
CA GLY A 126 13.83 9.63 4.93
C GLY A 126 14.57 10.17 3.71
N HIS A 127 14.46 11.48 3.45
CA HIS A 127 15.17 12.13 2.35
C HIS A 127 16.69 11.99 2.47
N LYS A 128 17.25 12.27 3.64
CA LYS A 128 18.70 12.16 3.90
C LYS A 128 19.21 10.73 3.77
N LYS A 129 18.40 9.73 4.15
CA LYS A 129 18.74 8.30 3.99
C LYS A 129 18.79 7.91 2.51
N ASN A 130 17.82 8.37 1.72
CA ASN A 130 17.77 8.12 0.27
C ASN A 130 18.95 8.79 -0.45
N GLU A 131 19.26 10.04 -0.11
CA GLU A 131 20.42 10.76 -0.67
C GLU A 131 21.73 10.02 -0.40
N LYS A 132 21.96 9.56 0.85
CA LYS A 132 23.13 8.76 1.22
C LYS A 132 23.18 7.41 0.49
N ARG A 133 22.04 6.81 0.17
CA ARG A 133 21.98 5.56 -0.61
C ARG A 133 22.36 5.82 -2.06
N LEU A 134 21.82 6.88 -2.67
CA LEU A 134 22.13 7.26 -4.05
C LEU A 134 23.63 7.59 -4.23
N LYS A 135 24.20 8.39 -3.34
CA LYS A 135 25.65 8.70 -3.32
C LYS A 135 26.54 7.46 -3.19
N ARG A 136 26.07 6.39 -2.53
CA ARG A 136 26.79 5.11 -2.44
C ARG A 136 26.67 4.28 -3.72
N LEU A 137 25.53 4.34 -4.41
CA LEU A 137 25.32 3.63 -5.67
C LEU A 137 26.12 4.26 -6.81
N ILE A 138 26.15 5.59 -6.89
CA ILE A 138 26.96 6.32 -7.88
C ILE A 138 28.44 5.95 -7.71
N ARG A 139 28.98 6.05 -6.48
CA ARG A 139 30.36 5.63 -6.18
C ARG A 139 30.67 4.17 -6.50
N LYS A 140 29.69 3.26 -6.41
CA LYS A 140 29.87 1.85 -6.80
C LYS A 140 29.88 1.69 -8.32
N ARG A 141 29.05 2.44 -9.05
CA ARG A 141 29.04 2.41 -10.52
C ARG A 141 30.35 2.96 -11.09
N GLU A 142 30.82 4.10 -10.59
CA GLU A 142 32.10 4.70 -11.00
C GLU A 142 33.26 3.71 -10.83
N LYS A 143 33.31 2.98 -9.70
CA LYS A 143 34.32 1.95 -9.46
C LYS A 143 34.24 0.76 -10.42
N ASN A 144 33.04 0.37 -10.83
CA ASN A 144 32.84 -0.74 -11.75
C ASN A 144 33.17 -0.36 -13.20
N GLU A 145 33.03 0.91 -13.59
CA GLU A 145 33.42 1.39 -14.92
C GLU A 145 34.94 1.58 -15.06
N SER A 146 35.64 1.82 -13.95
CA SER A 146 37.10 1.97 -13.92
C SER A 146 37.88 0.64 -13.84
N ASN A 147 37.22 -0.51 -13.90
CA ASN A 147 37.81 -1.84 -13.69
C ASN A 147 37.37 -2.79 -14.81
#